data_AF-A0A495QTT1-F1
#
_entry.id   AF-A0A495QTT1-F1
#
_cell.length_a   1.000
_cell.length_b   1.000
_cell.length_c   1.000
_cell.angle_alpha   90.00
_cell.angle_beta   90.00
_cell.angle_gamma   90.00
#
_symmetry.space_group_name_H-M   'P 1'
#
loop_
_entity.id
_entity.type
_entity.pdbx_description
1 polymer ?
#
loop_
_entity_poly.entity_id
_entity_poly.type
_entity_poly.pdbx_seq_one_letter_code
_entity_poly.pdbx_strand_id
1 'polypeptide(L)'
;MSTRQWLGKITIACALGALSAPLAAAGASAGTGPEAQNRIVISTSPAAPSAAGATALAACNLYNRTALCWNTKLTVTVLQKGKEVGRLYGTITQSIKLNTKSRTFTESFALRTDGISGKAGGIRAGVVASCGTGCKARSKGIGGTLVPRRVITGSVSYTDATARVHAARTSYRMTLVKAGYTPGLPTWRSPIDFRCDNLLKGQNAGCVFPRFTPSITSMRSLKFIAPNIRRWQGRGAPKTLTRNGHLANANRRAVCGKAKLPKGWKAPKGWPMPLSNRNNKPSCDEYAFAATNQGGAKAGNGYGWVPLRENSSQGGQLTAFYKAHRVLDATSAKTRGDAFIVAM
;
A
#
# COMPACT_ATOMS: atom_id res chain seq x y z
N MET A 1 -3.80 26.69 38.42
CA MET A 1 -2.76 27.32 37.60
C MET A 1 -3.17 27.22 36.14
N SER A 2 -3.49 28.37 35.56
CA SER A 2 -4.10 28.56 34.24
C SER A 2 -3.06 29.09 33.28
N THR A 3 -2.88 28.44 32.13
CA THR A 3 -2.09 28.98 31.00
C THR A 3 -2.74 28.65 29.66
N ARG A 4 -3.66 29.55 29.31
CA ARG A 4 -3.85 30.24 28.01
C ARG A 4 -3.56 29.49 26.70
N GLN A 5 -4.64 29.34 25.94
CA GLN A 5 -4.70 29.14 24.50
C GLN A 5 -4.09 30.33 23.74
N TRP A 6 -3.37 30.04 22.65
CA TRP A 6 -2.97 31.02 21.64
C TRP A 6 -3.60 30.60 20.30
N LEU A 7 -4.61 31.35 19.86
CA LEU A 7 -5.23 31.27 18.54
C LEU A 7 -4.77 32.51 17.77
N GLY A 8 -3.75 32.33 16.93
CA GLY A 8 -3.31 33.34 15.97
C GLY A 8 -4.28 33.38 14.79
N LYS A 9 -5.07 34.45 14.69
CA LYS A 9 -5.84 34.81 13.50
C LYS A 9 -4.86 35.25 12.41
N ILE A 10 -4.87 34.58 11.27
CA ILE A 10 -4.19 35.03 10.05
C ILE A 10 -5.18 35.87 9.26
N THR A 11 -4.94 37.18 9.24
CA THR A 11 -5.66 38.15 8.40
C THR A 11 -4.99 38.17 7.03
N ILE A 12 -5.72 37.81 5.97
CA ILE A 12 -5.26 37.95 4.58
C ILE A 12 -5.67 39.35 4.13
N ALA A 13 -4.68 40.23 3.94
CA ALA A 13 -4.87 41.52 3.30
C ALA A 13 -4.77 41.34 1.77
N CYS A 14 -5.88 41.57 1.06
CA CYS A 14 -5.89 41.74 -0.38
C CYS A 14 -5.35 43.14 -0.71
N ALA A 15 -4.13 43.22 -1.23
CA ALA A 15 -3.62 44.42 -1.88
C ALA A 15 -3.97 44.35 -3.38
N LEU A 16 -4.96 45.16 -3.80
CA LEU A 16 -5.16 45.53 -5.19
C LEU A 16 -4.05 46.52 -5.58
N GLY A 17 -3.05 46.05 -6.32
CA GLY A 17 -2.08 46.89 -7.01
C GLY A 17 -2.37 46.88 -8.51
N ALA A 18 -2.94 47.97 -9.01
CA ALA A 18 -3.05 48.23 -10.44
C ALA A 18 -1.68 48.72 -10.96
N LEU A 19 -1.07 47.95 -11.87
CA LEU A 19 0.10 48.36 -12.63
C LEU A 19 -0.23 48.21 -14.12
N SER A 20 -0.43 49.36 -14.76
CA SER A 20 -0.52 49.54 -16.21
C SER A 20 0.86 49.36 -16.83
N ALA A 21 1.00 48.34 -17.70
CA ALA A 21 2.19 48.12 -18.52
C ALA A 21 1.88 48.47 -20.00
N PRO A 22 2.85 49.01 -20.76
CA PRO A 22 2.66 49.37 -22.16
C PRO A 22 2.59 48.14 -23.06
N LEU A 23 1.66 48.18 -24.03
CA LEU A 23 1.54 47.25 -25.14
C LEU A 23 2.77 47.36 -26.05
N ALA A 24 3.75 46.47 -25.88
CA ALA A 24 4.76 46.21 -26.89
C ALA A 24 4.17 45.25 -27.93
N ALA A 25 4.05 45.72 -29.18
CA ALA A 25 3.67 44.90 -30.31
C ALA A 25 4.72 43.79 -30.53
N ALA A 26 4.38 42.56 -30.17
CA ALA A 26 5.18 41.39 -30.47
C ALA A 26 5.13 41.12 -31.98
N GLY A 27 6.21 41.46 -32.69
CA GLY A 27 6.43 40.98 -34.04
C GLY A 27 6.43 39.46 -34.04
N ALA A 28 5.45 38.87 -34.72
CA ALA A 28 5.40 37.44 -34.97
C ALA A 28 6.57 37.08 -35.91
N SER A 29 7.73 36.78 -35.32
CA SER A 29 8.75 35.99 -35.99
C SER A 29 8.10 34.65 -36.36
N ALA A 30 7.86 34.44 -37.65
CA ALA A 30 7.56 33.14 -38.22
C ALA A 30 8.80 32.26 -38.00
N GLY A 31 8.96 31.77 -36.76
CA GLY A 31 9.96 30.81 -36.42
C GLY A 31 9.75 29.62 -37.33
N THR A 32 10.71 29.37 -38.21
CA THR A 32 10.86 28.12 -38.96
C THR A 32 10.66 27.01 -37.95
N GLY A 33 9.49 26.35 -37.99
CA GLY A 33 9.13 25.32 -37.04
C GLY A 33 10.26 24.29 -36.99
N PRO A 34 10.57 23.73 -35.80
CA PRO A 34 11.72 22.84 -35.64
C PRO A 34 11.68 21.78 -36.75
N GLU A 35 12.68 21.84 -37.63
CA GLU A 35 12.83 20.93 -38.76
C GLU A 35 12.54 19.52 -38.26
N ALA A 36 11.66 18.79 -38.93
CA ALA A 36 11.11 17.55 -38.41
C ALA A 36 12.23 16.53 -38.15
N GLN A 37 12.75 16.49 -36.92
CA GLN A 37 13.86 15.62 -36.56
C GLN A 37 13.39 14.15 -36.52
N ASN A 38 14.32 13.25 -36.82
CA ASN A 38 14.12 11.82 -36.62
C ASN A 38 14.02 11.54 -35.12
N ARG A 39 12.89 11.00 -34.65
CA ARG A 39 12.65 10.81 -33.22
C ARG A 39 11.89 9.53 -32.91
N ILE A 40 12.00 9.10 -31.66
CA ILE A 40 11.25 7.98 -31.11
C ILE A 40 10.14 8.53 -30.20
N VAL A 41 8.88 8.23 -30.52
CA VAL A 41 7.71 8.56 -29.69
C VAL A 41 7.27 7.31 -28.95
N ILE A 42 6.91 7.45 -27.68
CA ILE A 42 6.69 6.30 -26.80
C ILE A 42 5.45 6.51 -25.96
N SER A 43 4.66 5.45 -25.83
CA SER A 43 3.52 5.36 -24.93
C SER A 43 3.65 4.13 -24.05
N THR A 44 3.29 4.29 -22.77
CA THR A 44 3.19 3.20 -21.80
C THR A 44 1.80 3.22 -21.18
N SER A 45 1.21 2.03 -21.01
CA SER A 45 -0.10 1.87 -20.37
C SER A 45 -0.04 0.76 -19.32
N PRO A 46 0.07 1.11 -18.02
CA PRO A 46 0.09 0.13 -16.94
C PRO A 46 -1.30 -0.47 -16.72
N ALA A 47 -1.38 -1.79 -16.59
CA ALA A 47 -2.61 -2.43 -16.14
C ALA A 47 -2.81 -2.17 -14.63
N ALA A 48 -4.04 -1.83 -14.24
CA ALA A 48 -4.39 -1.68 -12.83
C ALA A 48 -4.38 -3.06 -12.13
N PRO A 49 -3.56 -3.26 -11.09
CA PRO A 49 -3.56 -4.53 -10.38
C PRO A 49 -4.77 -4.61 -9.43
N SER A 50 -5.28 -5.83 -9.23
CA SER A 50 -6.32 -6.13 -8.25
C SER A 50 -5.73 -6.73 -6.97
N ALA A 51 -6.42 -6.58 -5.85
CA ALA A 51 -6.00 -7.23 -4.61
C ALA A 51 -6.11 -8.75 -4.78
N ALA A 52 -5.04 -9.48 -4.47
CA ALA A 52 -5.04 -10.92 -4.49
C ALA A 52 -5.83 -11.49 -3.32
N GLY A 53 -6.48 -12.63 -3.54
CA GLY A 53 -7.02 -13.45 -2.46
C GLY A 53 -5.91 -14.04 -1.57
N ALA A 54 -6.29 -14.95 -0.68
CA ALA A 54 -5.34 -15.62 0.23
C ALA A 54 -4.35 -16.56 -0.49
N THR A 55 -4.55 -16.84 -1.79
CA THR A 55 -3.71 -17.72 -2.61
C THR A 55 -2.51 -16.99 -3.24
N ALA A 56 -1.48 -17.76 -3.57
CA ALA A 56 -0.24 -17.24 -4.17
C ALA A 56 -0.50 -16.56 -5.53
N LEU A 57 0.33 -15.55 -5.85
CA LEU A 57 0.26 -14.77 -7.10
C LEU A 57 0.73 -15.63 -8.29
N ALA A 58 -0.13 -16.49 -8.84
CA ALA A 58 0.16 -17.22 -10.08
C ALA A 58 0.01 -16.33 -11.33
N ALA A 59 -0.81 -15.28 -11.26
CA ALA A 59 -1.05 -14.32 -12.33
C ALA A 59 -0.53 -12.92 -11.98
N CYS A 60 -0.02 -12.20 -12.96
CA CYS A 60 0.34 -10.78 -12.82
C CYS A 60 -0.89 -9.88 -12.92
N ASN A 61 -0.73 -8.61 -12.51
CA ASN A 61 -1.80 -7.65 -12.20
C ASN A 61 -2.53 -7.96 -10.89
N LEU A 62 -1.77 -8.45 -9.92
CA LEU A 62 -2.25 -8.79 -8.59
C LEU A 62 -1.28 -8.25 -7.53
N TYR A 63 -1.81 -7.90 -6.36
CA TYR A 63 -0.99 -7.49 -5.22
C TYR A 63 -1.55 -8.00 -3.90
N ASN A 64 -0.65 -8.27 -2.95
CA ASN A 64 -0.98 -8.51 -1.55
C ASN A 64 -0.18 -7.55 -0.65
N ARG A 65 -0.09 -7.85 0.65
CA ARG A 65 0.57 -6.97 1.61
C ARG A 65 2.07 -6.77 1.34
N THR A 66 2.75 -7.73 0.72
CA THR A 66 4.21 -7.72 0.53
C THR A 66 4.64 -8.05 -0.89
N ALA A 67 3.73 -8.34 -1.80
CA ALA A 67 4.04 -8.65 -3.18
C ALA A 67 3.12 -7.89 -4.13
N LEU A 68 3.67 -7.49 -5.27
CA LEU A 68 2.95 -6.83 -6.36
C LEU A 68 3.53 -7.35 -7.66
N CYS A 69 2.70 -7.89 -8.56
CA CYS A 69 3.07 -8.07 -9.97
C CYS A 69 2.12 -7.28 -10.87
N TRP A 70 2.64 -6.62 -11.90
CA TRP A 70 1.83 -5.96 -12.93
C TRP A 70 2.51 -5.97 -14.29
N ASN A 71 1.70 -5.83 -15.33
CA ASN A 71 2.12 -5.66 -16.70
C ASN A 71 1.89 -4.24 -17.17
N THR A 72 2.82 -3.70 -17.96
CA THR A 72 2.71 -2.41 -18.65
C THR A 72 2.92 -2.64 -20.14
N LYS A 73 1.97 -2.19 -20.96
CA LYS A 73 2.12 -2.23 -22.42
C LYS A 73 3.06 -1.11 -22.85
N LEU A 74 3.98 -1.44 -23.75
CA LEU A 74 4.94 -0.52 -24.37
C LEU A 74 4.63 -0.43 -25.86
N THR A 75 4.46 0.79 -26.36
CA THR A 75 4.39 1.07 -27.80
C THR A 75 5.41 2.12 -28.15
N VAL A 76 6.23 1.84 -29.15
CA VAL A 76 7.30 2.71 -29.63
C VAL A 76 7.08 2.98 -31.11
N THR A 77 6.91 4.25 -31.46
CA THR A 77 6.73 4.72 -32.84
C THR A 77 8.00 5.43 -33.30
N VAL A 78 8.57 4.98 -34.41
CA VAL A 78 9.76 5.59 -35.00
C VAL A 78 9.31 6.56 -36.09
N LEU A 79 9.67 7.83 -35.92
CA LEU A 79 9.35 8.90 -36.85
C LEU A 79 10.61 9.34 -37.61
N GLN A 80 10.54 9.40 -38.93
CA GLN A 80 11.55 9.99 -39.80
C GLN A 80 10.94 11.21 -40.48
N LYS A 81 11.50 12.41 -40.28
CA LYS A 81 10.91 13.66 -40.78
C LYS A 81 9.41 13.81 -40.48
N GLY A 82 9.00 13.46 -39.26
CA GLY A 82 7.62 13.52 -38.80
C GLY A 82 6.70 12.39 -39.27
N LYS A 83 7.12 11.55 -40.22
CA LYS A 83 6.33 10.42 -40.74
C LYS A 83 6.68 9.12 -40.00
N GLU A 84 5.67 8.32 -39.67
CA GLU A 84 5.90 6.99 -39.09
C GLU A 84 6.58 6.06 -40.09
N VAL A 85 7.73 5.49 -39.69
CA VAL A 85 8.50 4.56 -40.53
C VAL A 85 8.67 3.19 -39.89
N GLY A 86 8.17 2.99 -38.66
CA GLY A 86 8.20 1.70 -37.99
C GLY A 86 7.60 1.77 -36.59
N ARG A 87 7.25 0.59 -36.07
CA ARG A 87 6.62 0.46 -34.76
C ARG A 87 7.15 -0.77 -34.02
N LEU A 88 7.23 -0.67 -32.70
CA LEU A 88 7.57 -1.77 -31.82
C LEU A 88 6.53 -1.87 -30.70
N TYR A 89 6.14 -3.11 -30.39
CA TYR A 89 5.25 -3.44 -29.30
C TYR A 89 6.00 -4.30 -28.29
N GLY A 90 5.72 -4.06 -27.01
CA GLY A 90 6.28 -4.87 -25.93
C GLY A 90 5.39 -4.91 -24.70
N THR A 91 5.76 -5.82 -23.82
CA THR A 91 5.14 -5.96 -22.50
C THR A 91 6.25 -5.93 -21.45
N ILE A 92 6.14 -4.98 -20.53
CA ILE A 92 6.98 -4.86 -19.34
C ILE A 92 6.26 -5.58 -18.20
N THR A 93 6.90 -6.56 -17.57
CA THR A 93 6.40 -7.25 -16.38
C THR A 93 7.30 -6.91 -15.21
N GLN A 94 6.71 -6.44 -14.11
CA GLN A 94 7.43 -6.03 -12.91
C GLN A 94 6.84 -6.75 -11.71
N SER A 95 7.71 -7.27 -10.85
CA SER A 95 7.32 -7.97 -9.62
C SER A 95 8.13 -7.45 -8.45
N ILE A 96 7.49 -6.71 -7.54
CA ILE A 96 8.10 -6.18 -6.31
C ILE A 96 7.80 -7.12 -5.14
N LYS A 97 8.82 -7.45 -4.35
CA LYS A 97 8.70 -8.23 -3.11
C LYS A 97 9.25 -7.45 -1.92
N LEU A 98 8.35 -6.92 -1.11
CA LEU A 98 8.63 -6.22 0.15
C LEU A 98 8.87 -7.21 1.30
N ASN A 99 9.41 -6.70 2.40
CA ASN A 99 9.71 -7.49 3.59
C ASN A 99 9.19 -6.78 4.85
N THR A 100 8.36 -7.44 5.64
CA THR A 100 7.81 -6.85 6.87
C THR A 100 8.85 -6.67 7.99
N LYS A 101 10.07 -7.16 7.83
CA LYS A 101 11.16 -7.04 8.81
C LYS A 101 12.45 -6.47 8.21
N SER A 102 12.39 -5.93 6.98
CA SER A 102 13.52 -5.25 6.35
C SER A 102 13.08 -4.05 5.51
N ARG A 103 13.86 -2.96 5.57
CA ARG A 103 13.74 -1.80 4.68
C ARG A 103 14.39 -2.03 3.31
N THR A 104 15.01 -3.19 3.12
CA THR A 104 15.57 -3.62 1.84
C THR A 104 14.59 -4.56 1.16
N PHE A 105 14.34 -4.31 -0.12
CA PHE A 105 13.44 -5.11 -0.94
C PHE A 105 13.90 -5.17 -2.39
N THR A 106 13.34 -6.08 -3.16
CA THR A 106 13.75 -6.32 -4.54
C THR A 106 12.59 -6.25 -5.50
N GLU A 107 12.92 -5.96 -6.75
CA GLU A 107 12.03 -6.05 -7.89
C GLU A 107 12.68 -6.89 -8.98
N SER A 108 11.90 -7.80 -9.56
CA SER A 108 12.23 -8.47 -10.82
C SER A 108 11.60 -7.70 -11.97
N PHE A 109 12.36 -7.48 -13.03
CA PHE A 109 11.94 -6.78 -14.24
C PHE A 109 12.10 -7.69 -15.45
N ALA A 110 11.10 -7.72 -16.32
CA ALA A 110 11.17 -8.36 -17.62
C ALA A 110 10.58 -7.44 -18.70
N LEU A 111 11.28 -7.24 -19.80
CA LEU A 111 10.77 -6.57 -21.00
C LEU A 111 10.77 -7.56 -22.15
N ARG A 112 9.58 -7.98 -22.56
CA ARG A 112 9.37 -8.82 -23.74
C ARG A 112 9.04 -7.93 -24.93
N THR A 113 9.72 -8.14 -26.05
CA THR A 113 9.36 -7.51 -27.32
C THR A 113 8.34 -8.39 -28.03
N ASP A 114 7.10 -7.91 -28.14
CA ASP A 114 5.98 -8.67 -28.70
C ASP A 114 6.02 -8.66 -30.24
N GLY A 115 6.43 -7.53 -30.84
CA GLY A 115 6.55 -7.42 -32.30
C GLY A 115 7.29 -6.15 -32.74
N ILE A 116 7.85 -6.19 -33.94
CA ILE A 116 8.52 -5.06 -34.59
C ILE A 116 8.06 -5.00 -36.06
N SER A 117 7.76 -3.81 -36.55
CA SER A 117 7.44 -3.54 -37.95
C SER A 117 8.24 -2.35 -38.50
N GLY A 118 8.49 -2.36 -39.81
CA GLY A 118 9.23 -1.30 -40.51
C GLY A 118 10.62 -1.06 -39.93
N LYS A 119 11.02 0.20 -39.81
CA LYS A 119 12.37 0.63 -39.37
C LYS A 119 12.57 0.61 -37.84
N ALA A 120 11.68 -0.01 -37.05
CA ALA A 120 11.80 -0.03 -35.58
C ALA A 120 12.82 -1.06 -35.04
N GLY A 121 13.51 -1.83 -35.89
CA GLY A 121 14.60 -2.71 -35.48
C GLY A 121 15.83 -1.96 -34.95
N GLY A 122 16.66 -2.65 -34.16
CA GLY A 122 17.93 -2.14 -33.65
C GLY A 122 17.84 -1.14 -32.50
N ILE A 123 16.64 -0.92 -31.94
CA ILE A 123 16.45 -0.08 -30.77
C ILE A 123 17.11 -0.75 -29.55
N ARG A 124 17.92 0.00 -28.82
CA ARG A 124 18.48 -0.39 -27.52
C ARG A 124 17.71 0.26 -26.39
N ALA A 125 17.36 -0.53 -25.38
CA ALA A 125 16.71 -0.05 -24.17
C ALA A 125 17.66 -0.11 -22.97
N GLY A 126 17.56 0.87 -22.08
CA GLY A 126 18.11 0.81 -20.72
C GLY A 126 17.08 1.36 -19.74
N VAL A 127 16.95 0.78 -18.56
CA VAL A 127 15.98 1.23 -17.56
C VAL A 127 16.67 1.52 -16.24
N VAL A 128 16.30 2.65 -15.64
CA VAL A 128 16.70 3.03 -14.29
C VAL A 128 15.45 3.25 -13.45
N ALA A 129 15.45 2.70 -12.25
CA ALA A 129 14.41 2.90 -11.25
C ALA A 129 14.85 3.89 -10.15
N SER A 130 13.88 4.56 -9.54
CA SER A 130 14.03 5.43 -8.36
C SER A 130 12.86 5.25 -7.40
N CYS A 131 13.01 5.57 -6.11
CA CYS A 131 11.97 5.32 -5.10
C CYS A 131 11.71 6.50 -4.14
N GLY A 132 11.97 7.74 -4.59
CA GLY A 132 11.75 8.95 -3.80
C GLY A 132 12.90 9.28 -2.83
N THR A 133 12.78 10.43 -2.16
CA THR A 133 13.80 10.93 -1.22
C THR A 133 13.97 9.99 -0.03
N GLY A 134 15.22 9.70 0.35
CA GLY A 134 15.52 8.79 1.46
C GLY A 134 15.43 7.30 1.11
N CYS A 135 15.12 6.96 -0.15
CA CYS A 135 15.19 5.60 -0.66
C CYS A 135 16.19 5.51 -1.82
N LYS A 136 17.08 4.51 -1.77
CA LYS A 136 18.08 4.23 -2.79
C LYS A 136 17.61 3.05 -3.66
N ALA A 137 17.69 3.20 -4.98
CA ALA A 137 17.40 2.15 -5.94
C ALA A 137 18.66 1.83 -6.77
N ARG A 138 18.93 0.55 -7.02
CA ARG A 138 20.05 0.08 -7.83
C ARG A 138 19.55 -0.90 -8.88
N SER A 139 19.59 -0.50 -10.15
CA SER A 139 19.14 -1.31 -11.28
C SER A 139 20.30 -2.15 -11.84
N LYS A 140 20.10 -3.45 -12.09
CA LYS A 140 21.10 -4.36 -12.64
C LYS A 140 20.50 -5.18 -13.79
N GLY A 141 21.21 -5.24 -14.92
CA GLY A 141 20.83 -6.07 -16.07
C GLY A 141 19.62 -5.57 -16.86
N ILE A 142 19.05 -4.41 -16.52
CA ILE A 142 17.84 -3.91 -17.18
C ILE A 142 18.21 -3.09 -18.44
N GLY A 143 18.69 -3.78 -19.47
CA GLY A 143 18.97 -3.17 -20.76
C GLY A 143 19.45 -4.15 -21.83
N GLY A 144 19.34 -3.76 -23.09
CA GLY A 144 19.72 -4.58 -24.24
C GLY A 144 19.06 -4.14 -25.54
N THR A 145 19.40 -4.81 -26.64
CA THR A 145 18.74 -4.61 -27.93
C THR A 145 17.37 -5.29 -27.93
N LEU A 146 16.34 -4.57 -28.36
CA LEU A 146 14.99 -5.10 -28.49
C LEU A 146 14.90 -5.98 -29.75
N VAL A 147 14.61 -7.25 -29.55
CA VAL A 147 14.51 -8.28 -30.59
C VAL A 147 13.18 -9.01 -30.41
N PRO A 148 12.39 -9.24 -31.48
CA PRO A 148 11.09 -9.90 -31.37
C PRO A 148 11.20 -11.24 -30.63
N ARG A 149 10.24 -11.53 -29.75
CA ARG A 149 10.16 -12.75 -28.92
C ARG A 149 11.29 -12.92 -27.89
N ARG A 150 12.26 -12.01 -27.82
CA ARG A 150 13.28 -12.00 -26.75
C ARG A 150 12.78 -11.27 -25.52
N VAL A 151 13.21 -11.74 -24.35
CA VAL A 151 12.98 -11.10 -23.05
C VAL A 151 14.30 -10.56 -22.51
N ILE A 152 14.33 -9.28 -22.15
CA ILE A 152 15.38 -8.68 -21.34
C ILE A 152 14.94 -8.81 -19.89
N THR A 153 15.76 -9.43 -19.04
CA THR A 153 15.49 -9.58 -17.61
C THR A 153 16.51 -8.84 -16.78
N GLY A 154 16.10 -8.36 -15.62
CA GLY A 154 16.99 -7.76 -14.66
C GLY A 154 16.33 -7.58 -13.30
N SER A 155 17.00 -6.87 -12.41
CA SER A 155 16.49 -6.63 -11.08
C SER A 155 16.79 -5.22 -10.59
N VAL A 156 15.97 -4.76 -9.66
CA VAL A 156 16.23 -3.55 -8.88
C VAL A 156 16.30 -3.94 -7.40
N SER A 157 17.35 -3.49 -6.70
CA SER A 157 17.38 -3.53 -5.25
C SER A 157 17.08 -2.16 -4.68
N TYR A 158 16.26 -2.13 -3.64
CA TYR A 158 15.83 -0.92 -2.95
C TYR A 158 16.29 -0.95 -1.49
N THR A 159 16.65 0.20 -0.96
CA THR A 159 16.98 0.37 0.46
C THR A 159 16.43 1.69 0.96
N ASP A 160 15.50 1.61 1.91
CA ASP A 160 14.86 2.76 2.54
C ASP A 160 15.56 3.16 3.84
N ALA A 161 15.81 4.46 4.03
CA ALA A 161 16.49 4.99 5.20
C ALA A 161 15.55 5.67 6.22
N THR A 162 14.23 5.61 6.05
CA THR A 162 13.28 6.36 6.89
C THR A 162 13.42 6.04 8.38
N ALA A 163 13.39 7.09 9.20
CA ALA A 163 13.41 6.99 10.66
C ALA A 163 12.02 6.79 11.28
N ARG A 164 10.94 7.10 10.55
CA ARG A 164 9.56 6.94 11.05
C ARG A 164 8.69 6.25 10.02
N VAL A 165 8.25 6.97 9.00
CA VAL A 165 7.39 6.47 7.91
C VAL A 165 7.87 7.12 6.61
N HIS A 166 7.97 6.33 5.56
CA HIS A 166 8.13 6.81 4.19
C HIS A 166 7.16 6.04 3.30
N ALA A 167 6.43 6.77 2.47
CA ALA A 167 5.52 6.21 1.48
C ALA A 167 5.85 6.80 0.11
N ALA A 168 6.04 5.92 -0.87
CA ALA A 168 6.44 6.32 -2.21
C ALA A 168 5.99 5.31 -3.27
N ARG A 169 6.06 5.73 -4.53
CA ARG A 169 6.03 4.83 -5.69
C ARG A 169 7.43 4.66 -6.24
N THR A 170 7.69 3.47 -6.77
CA THR A 170 8.83 3.31 -7.65
C THR A 170 8.52 4.05 -8.95
N SER A 171 9.48 4.84 -9.43
CA SER A 171 9.42 5.56 -10.70
C SER A 171 10.51 5.02 -11.60
N TYR A 172 10.21 4.95 -12.90
CA TYR A 172 11.10 4.35 -13.89
C TYR A 172 11.34 5.36 -15.00
N ARG A 173 12.57 5.37 -15.49
CA ARG A 173 12.95 6.06 -16.73
C ARG A 173 13.60 5.03 -17.64
N MET A 174 13.05 4.87 -18.82
CA MET A 174 13.68 4.08 -19.88
C MET A 174 14.40 5.02 -20.84
N THR A 175 15.51 4.57 -21.41
CA THR A 175 16.20 5.24 -22.51
C THR A 175 16.13 4.32 -23.71
N LEU A 176 15.49 4.77 -24.78
CA LEU A 176 15.45 4.09 -26.07
C LEU A 176 16.37 4.81 -27.06
N VAL A 177 17.39 4.12 -27.54
CA VAL A 177 18.38 4.66 -28.49
C VAL A 177 18.31 3.91 -29.81
N LYS A 178 18.34 4.66 -30.91
CA LYS A 178 18.49 4.16 -32.26
C LYS A 178 19.42 5.10 -33.02
N ALA A 179 20.41 4.54 -33.72
CA ALA A 179 21.36 5.34 -34.49
C ALA A 179 20.65 6.25 -35.52
N GLY A 180 20.97 7.55 -35.52
CA GLY A 180 20.36 8.56 -36.39
C GLY A 180 19.00 9.09 -35.92
N TYR A 181 18.57 8.78 -34.69
CA TYR A 181 17.32 9.27 -34.09
C TYR A 181 17.57 9.89 -32.71
N THR A 182 16.82 10.93 -32.37
CA THR A 182 16.76 11.47 -31.01
C THR A 182 16.25 10.39 -30.04
N PRO A 183 16.94 10.13 -28.92
CA PRO A 183 16.51 9.14 -27.94
C PRO A 183 15.13 9.43 -27.36
N GLY A 184 14.35 8.37 -27.14
CA GLY A 184 13.08 8.47 -26.43
C GLY A 184 13.26 8.14 -24.94
N LEU A 185 12.62 8.93 -24.06
CA LEU A 185 12.82 8.88 -22.61
C LEU A 185 11.49 8.73 -21.84
N PRO A 186 10.75 7.63 -22.00
CA PRO A 186 9.46 7.49 -21.34
C PRO A 186 9.67 7.27 -19.84
N THR A 187 8.72 7.77 -19.06
CA THR A 187 8.67 7.54 -17.62
C THR A 187 7.35 6.92 -17.24
N TRP A 188 7.35 6.09 -16.19
CA TRP A 188 6.13 5.55 -15.58
C TRP A 188 6.39 5.25 -14.10
N ARG A 189 5.35 4.85 -13.38
CA ARG A 189 5.40 4.53 -11.95
C ARG A 189 4.79 3.17 -11.67
N SER A 190 5.11 2.58 -10.52
CA SER A 190 4.33 1.47 -9.99
C SER A 190 2.86 1.88 -9.80
N PRO A 191 1.92 0.95 -9.94
CA PRO A 191 0.49 1.25 -9.79
C PRO A 191 0.08 1.53 -8.34
N ILE A 192 0.88 1.11 -7.36
CA ILE A 192 0.60 1.28 -5.93
C ILE A 192 1.84 1.79 -5.20
N ASP A 193 1.57 2.55 -4.12
CA ASP A 193 2.58 3.03 -3.18
C ASP A 193 3.02 1.90 -2.25
N PHE A 194 4.31 1.84 -1.93
CA PHE A 194 4.80 1.10 -0.77
C PHE A 194 4.91 2.04 0.44
N ARG A 195 4.92 1.48 1.64
CA ARG A 195 5.25 2.16 2.89
C ARG A 195 6.36 1.41 3.61
N CYS A 196 7.45 2.08 3.94
CA CYS A 196 8.44 1.62 4.89
C CYS A 196 8.31 2.40 6.21
N ASP A 197 8.51 1.75 7.36
CA ASP A 197 8.41 2.39 8.69
C ASP A 197 9.16 1.60 9.78
N ASN A 198 9.39 2.19 10.95
CA ASN A 198 9.94 1.49 12.12
C ASN A 198 8.99 1.50 13.34
N LEU A 199 7.70 1.73 13.14
CA LEU A 199 6.79 2.12 14.22
C LEU A 199 6.22 0.94 15.02
N LEU A 200 6.47 -0.31 14.60
CA LEU A 200 5.98 -1.49 15.33
C LEU A 200 6.94 -1.93 16.42
N LYS A 201 6.49 -1.77 17.67
CA LYS A 201 7.23 -2.21 18.87
C LYS A 201 7.58 -3.70 18.79
N GLY A 202 8.85 -4.03 19.04
CA GLY A 202 9.35 -5.40 19.07
C GLY A 202 9.38 -6.08 17.69
N GLN A 203 9.60 -5.31 16.62
CA GLN A 203 9.86 -5.79 15.26
C GLN A 203 10.79 -4.82 14.53
N ASN A 204 11.67 -5.35 13.69
CA ASN A 204 12.55 -4.54 12.84
C ASN A 204 11.75 -3.66 11.87
N ALA A 205 12.38 -2.58 11.41
CA ALA A 205 11.83 -1.75 10.34
C ALA A 205 11.57 -2.61 9.09
N GLY A 206 10.49 -2.29 8.36
CA GLY A 206 10.01 -3.11 7.26
C GLY A 206 9.30 -2.28 6.21
N CYS A 207 8.79 -2.94 5.16
CA CYS A 207 7.98 -2.33 4.12
C CYS A 207 6.75 -3.18 3.78
N VAL A 208 5.65 -2.53 3.41
CA VAL A 208 4.38 -3.15 2.97
C VAL A 208 3.69 -2.33 1.89
N PHE A 209 2.72 -2.90 1.21
CA PHE A 209 1.74 -2.18 0.40
C PHE A 209 0.53 -1.80 1.27
N PRO A 210 0.44 -0.55 1.77
CA PRO A 210 -0.57 -0.16 2.75
C PRO A 210 -2.01 -0.25 2.20
N ARG A 211 -2.20 -0.15 0.88
CA ARG A 211 -3.50 -0.27 0.21
C ARG A 211 -4.10 -1.68 0.31
N PHE A 212 -3.31 -2.71 0.60
CA PHE A 212 -3.84 -4.05 0.84
C PHE A 212 -4.37 -4.16 2.27
N THR A 213 -5.65 -4.50 2.43
CA THR A 213 -6.29 -4.75 3.74
C THR A 213 -6.17 -6.23 4.09
N PRO A 214 -5.25 -6.64 4.99
CA PRO A 214 -5.08 -8.04 5.34
C PRO A 214 -6.27 -8.57 6.15
N SER A 215 -6.54 -9.88 6.04
CA SER A 215 -7.60 -10.55 6.79
C SER A 215 -7.02 -11.43 7.90
N ILE A 216 -7.51 -11.29 9.13
CA ILE A 216 -7.21 -12.21 10.23
C ILE A 216 -8.26 -13.32 10.27
N THR A 217 -7.81 -14.56 10.08
CA THR A 217 -8.65 -15.77 10.08
C THR A 217 -8.37 -16.69 11.26
N SER A 218 -7.26 -16.48 11.98
CA SER A 218 -6.86 -17.30 13.12
C SER A 218 -7.89 -17.29 14.25
N MET A 219 -8.71 -16.24 14.33
CA MET A 219 -9.79 -16.11 15.30
C MET A 219 -10.85 -17.21 15.20
N ARG A 220 -10.97 -17.87 14.04
CA ARG A 220 -11.93 -18.96 13.81
C ARG A 220 -11.70 -20.16 14.73
N SER A 221 -10.47 -20.38 15.21
CA SER A 221 -10.13 -21.50 16.10
C SER A 221 -10.46 -21.24 17.57
N LEU A 222 -10.83 -20.01 17.94
CA LEU A 222 -11.14 -19.64 19.32
C LEU A 222 -12.58 -20.03 19.66
N LYS A 223 -12.74 -21.09 20.46
CA LYS A 223 -14.02 -21.77 20.69
C LYS A 223 -15.13 -20.87 21.23
N PHE A 224 -14.83 -19.98 22.17
CA PHE A 224 -15.80 -19.09 22.81
C PHE A 224 -15.85 -17.70 22.15
N ILE A 225 -14.73 -17.23 21.59
CA ILE A 225 -14.63 -15.93 20.93
C ILE A 225 -15.22 -15.97 19.52
N ALA A 226 -14.99 -17.03 18.74
CA ALA A 226 -15.46 -17.08 17.36
C ALA A 226 -16.99 -16.96 17.24
N PRO A 227 -17.81 -17.67 18.06
CA PRO A 227 -19.25 -17.45 18.08
C PRO A 227 -19.64 -16.02 18.51
N ASN A 228 -18.90 -15.41 19.44
CA ASN A 228 -19.14 -14.02 19.86
C ASN A 228 -18.96 -13.04 18.70
N ILE A 229 -17.84 -13.15 17.97
CA ILE A 229 -17.57 -12.30 16.80
C ILE A 229 -18.64 -12.51 15.72
N ARG A 230 -18.97 -13.78 15.37
CA ARG A 230 -20.01 -14.08 14.37
C ARG A 230 -21.36 -13.47 14.74
N ARG A 231 -21.76 -13.59 16.01
CA ARG A 231 -23.02 -13.02 16.52
C ARG A 231 -23.09 -11.51 16.31
N TRP A 232 -22.03 -10.77 16.66
CA TRP A 232 -22.05 -9.32 16.52
C TRP A 232 -21.89 -8.87 15.07
N GLN A 233 -21.08 -9.56 14.26
CA GLN A 233 -21.05 -9.33 12.81
C GLN A 233 -22.43 -9.55 12.16
N GLY A 234 -23.17 -10.59 12.58
CA GLY A 234 -24.55 -10.86 12.14
C GLY A 234 -25.57 -9.81 12.58
N ARG A 235 -25.22 -8.99 13.58
CA ARG A 235 -26.02 -7.84 14.07
C ARG A 235 -25.56 -6.50 13.47
N GLY A 236 -24.70 -6.53 12.45
CA GLY A 236 -24.24 -5.34 11.74
C GLY A 236 -22.91 -4.75 12.24
N ALA A 237 -22.20 -5.39 13.18
CA ALA A 237 -20.85 -4.97 13.52
C ALA A 237 -19.92 -5.06 12.27
N PRO A 238 -19.05 -4.06 12.04
CA PRO A 238 -18.23 -4.02 10.84
C PRO A 238 -17.17 -5.12 10.83
N LYS A 239 -16.97 -5.77 9.68
CA LYS A 239 -15.89 -6.76 9.48
C LYS A 239 -14.53 -6.10 9.26
N THR A 240 -14.51 -4.92 8.65
CA THR A 240 -13.30 -4.12 8.43
C THR A 240 -13.10 -3.19 9.62
N LEU A 241 -12.01 -3.42 10.35
CA LEU A 241 -11.61 -2.66 11.51
C LEU A 241 -10.36 -1.83 11.19
N THR A 242 -10.17 -0.74 11.93
CA THR A 242 -9.01 0.14 11.79
C THR A 242 -8.34 0.26 13.14
N ARG A 243 -7.05 -0.09 13.20
CA ARG A 243 -6.33 -0.16 14.48
C ARG A 243 -6.22 1.22 15.13
N ASN A 244 -6.61 1.30 16.39
CA ASN A 244 -6.48 2.50 17.22
C ASN A 244 -6.40 2.13 18.72
N GLY A 245 -5.19 1.87 19.20
CA GLY A 245 -4.90 1.56 20.59
C GLY A 245 -5.19 2.71 21.55
N HIS A 246 -5.21 3.97 21.09
CA HIS A 246 -5.53 5.13 21.92
C HIS A 246 -6.99 5.12 22.41
N LEU A 247 -7.89 4.43 21.71
CA LEU A 247 -9.30 4.31 22.08
C LEU A 247 -9.59 3.10 22.99
N ALA A 248 -8.61 2.21 23.21
CA ALA A 248 -8.84 0.92 23.85
C ALA A 248 -9.52 1.03 25.21
N ASN A 249 -9.04 1.91 26.09
CA ASN A 249 -9.61 2.05 27.44
C ASN A 249 -11.02 2.63 27.43
N ALA A 250 -11.27 3.65 26.60
CA ALA A 250 -12.59 4.26 26.47
C ALA A 250 -13.62 3.28 25.88
N ASN A 251 -13.24 2.60 24.79
CA ASN A 251 -14.08 1.60 24.14
C ASN A 251 -14.40 0.42 25.06
N ARG A 252 -13.39 -0.10 25.77
CA ARG A 252 -13.58 -1.18 26.75
C ARG A 252 -14.49 -0.76 27.89
N ARG A 253 -14.31 0.44 28.44
CA ARG A 253 -15.18 0.96 29.50
C ARG A 253 -16.64 1.09 29.03
N ALA A 254 -16.85 1.56 27.79
CA ALA A 254 -18.18 1.75 27.23
C ALA A 254 -18.94 0.42 27.06
N VAL A 255 -18.25 -0.67 26.72
CA VAL A 255 -18.87 -1.98 26.49
C VAL A 255 -18.87 -2.86 27.74
N CYS A 256 -17.71 -3.00 28.38
CA CYS A 256 -17.49 -3.95 29.48
C CYS A 256 -17.56 -3.31 30.87
N GLY A 257 -17.50 -1.98 31.00
CA GLY A 257 -17.39 -1.32 32.31
C GLY A 257 -18.57 -1.55 33.25
N LYS A 258 -19.76 -1.82 32.69
CA LYS A 258 -20.97 -2.19 33.44
C LYS A 258 -21.41 -3.64 33.22
N ALA A 259 -20.65 -4.41 32.44
CA ALA A 259 -20.99 -5.79 32.14
C ALA A 259 -20.86 -6.64 33.41
N LYS A 260 -21.95 -7.28 33.80
CA LYS A 260 -21.98 -8.23 34.92
C LYS A 260 -22.34 -9.62 34.38
N LEU A 261 -21.79 -10.64 35.02
CA LEU A 261 -22.29 -11.99 34.80
C LEU A 261 -23.75 -12.03 35.27
N PRO A 262 -24.65 -12.66 34.50
CA PRO A 262 -26.02 -12.90 34.97
C PRO A 262 -26.02 -13.61 36.34
N LYS A 263 -27.00 -13.29 37.18
CA LYS A 263 -27.19 -14.00 38.46
C LYS A 263 -27.38 -15.50 38.15
N GLY A 264 -26.64 -16.36 38.84
CA GLY A 264 -26.67 -17.80 38.60
C GLY A 264 -25.98 -18.27 37.32
N TRP A 265 -25.13 -17.43 36.70
CA TRP A 265 -24.34 -17.82 35.54
C TRP A 265 -23.55 -19.10 35.83
N LYS A 266 -23.62 -20.04 34.89
CA LYS A 266 -22.84 -21.29 34.89
C LYS A 266 -21.96 -21.34 33.67
N ALA A 267 -20.79 -21.93 33.83
CA ALA A 267 -19.86 -22.16 32.73
C ALA A 267 -20.53 -23.03 31.65
N PRO A 268 -20.55 -22.61 30.37
CA PRO A 268 -21.14 -23.40 29.30
C PRO A 268 -20.33 -24.67 29.01
N LYS A 269 -20.91 -25.60 28.23
CA LYS A 269 -20.26 -26.88 27.90
C LYS A 269 -18.87 -26.68 27.29
N GLY A 270 -17.91 -27.40 27.86
CA GLY A 270 -16.50 -27.39 27.43
C GLY A 270 -15.74 -26.11 27.77
N TRP A 271 -16.28 -25.28 28.66
CA TRP A 271 -15.54 -24.22 29.34
C TRP A 271 -14.45 -24.84 30.21
N PRO A 272 -13.26 -24.23 30.31
CA PRO A 272 -12.19 -24.80 31.10
C PRO A 272 -12.45 -24.70 32.60
N MET A 273 -12.18 -25.79 33.30
CA MET A 273 -12.38 -25.93 34.75
C MET A 273 -11.04 -26.24 35.43
N PRO A 274 -10.90 -25.99 36.75
CA PRO A 274 -11.87 -25.34 37.63
C PRO A 274 -11.91 -23.80 37.45
N LEU A 275 -13.01 -23.15 37.85
CA LEU A 275 -13.15 -21.67 37.84
C LEU A 275 -12.32 -20.96 38.92
N SER A 276 -11.83 -21.71 39.92
CA SER A 276 -10.86 -21.21 40.89
C SER A 276 -9.55 -20.78 40.21
N ASN A 277 -9.17 -21.43 39.10
CA ASN A 277 -8.06 -21.00 38.28
C ASN A 277 -8.39 -19.68 37.58
N ARG A 278 -7.58 -18.64 37.84
CA ARG A 278 -7.72 -17.29 37.24
C ARG A 278 -7.87 -17.32 35.70
N ASN A 279 -7.14 -18.20 35.02
CA ASN A 279 -7.15 -18.31 33.56
C ASN A 279 -8.45 -18.87 32.99
N ASN A 280 -9.26 -19.51 33.84
CA ASN A 280 -10.55 -20.07 33.49
C ASN A 280 -11.71 -19.15 33.88
N LYS A 281 -11.44 -18.03 34.60
CA LYS A 281 -12.50 -17.10 35.00
C LYS A 281 -13.12 -16.40 33.78
N PRO A 282 -14.42 -16.06 33.84
CA PRO A 282 -15.06 -15.26 32.80
C PRO A 282 -14.39 -13.90 32.65
N SER A 283 -14.17 -13.51 31.41
CA SER A 283 -13.65 -12.22 30.98
C SER A 283 -14.55 -11.67 29.88
N CYS A 284 -14.74 -10.34 29.88
CA CYS A 284 -15.53 -9.67 28.87
C CYS A 284 -14.72 -9.55 27.57
N ASP A 285 -15.25 -10.07 26.46
CA ASP A 285 -14.69 -9.94 25.11
C ASP A 285 -15.62 -9.08 24.26
N GLU A 286 -15.11 -7.93 23.82
CA GLU A 286 -15.82 -6.94 23.02
C GLU A 286 -15.62 -7.11 21.51
N TYR A 287 -16.71 -6.97 20.73
CA TYR A 287 -16.64 -6.83 19.28
C TYR A 287 -17.55 -5.68 18.79
N ALA A 288 -17.10 -4.76 17.94
CA ALA A 288 -15.74 -4.61 17.41
C ALA A 288 -14.68 -4.37 18.50
N PHE A 289 -13.44 -4.79 18.24
CA PHE A 289 -12.37 -4.80 19.24
C PHE A 289 -12.11 -3.41 19.85
N ALA A 290 -11.83 -3.35 21.16
CA ALA A 290 -11.62 -2.08 21.85
C ALA A 290 -10.50 -1.22 21.24
N ALA A 291 -9.40 -1.83 20.81
CA ALA A 291 -8.26 -1.14 20.19
C ALA A 291 -8.49 -0.80 18.70
N THR A 292 -9.70 -0.40 18.33
CA THR A 292 -10.07 -0.01 16.96
C THR A 292 -10.96 1.22 16.93
N ASN A 293 -10.98 1.94 15.80
CA ASN A 293 -11.89 3.08 15.62
C ASN A 293 -13.36 2.66 15.64
N GLN A 294 -13.68 1.40 15.34
CA GLN A 294 -15.03 0.84 15.28
C GLN A 294 -15.52 0.28 16.61
N GLY A 295 -14.64 0.08 17.59
CA GLY A 295 -14.98 -0.44 18.92
C GLY A 295 -15.88 0.50 19.74
N GLY A 296 -16.18 0.08 20.97
CA GLY A 296 -17.05 0.83 21.89
C GLY A 296 -18.54 0.51 21.71
N ALA A 297 -19.40 1.25 22.42
CA ALA A 297 -20.85 1.06 22.42
C ALA A 297 -21.53 1.64 21.18
N LYS A 298 -21.16 1.14 20.00
CA LYS A 298 -21.78 1.51 18.71
C LYS A 298 -22.88 0.53 18.34
N ALA A 299 -23.82 0.95 17.49
CA ALA A 299 -24.84 0.07 16.93
C ALA A 299 -24.20 -1.17 16.30
N GLY A 300 -24.77 -2.35 16.61
CA GLY A 300 -24.27 -3.65 16.15
C GLY A 300 -23.11 -4.25 16.97
N ASN A 301 -22.39 -3.45 17.76
CA ASN A 301 -21.35 -3.96 18.66
C ASN A 301 -21.94 -4.58 19.93
N GLY A 302 -21.14 -5.38 20.64
CA GLY A 302 -21.44 -5.80 22.00
C GLY A 302 -20.34 -6.67 22.60
N TYR A 303 -20.71 -7.48 23.60
CA TYR A 303 -19.76 -8.32 24.33
C TYR A 303 -20.23 -9.76 24.53
N GLY A 304 -19.30 -10.63 24.86
CA GLY A 304 -19.54 -11.99 25.33
C GLY A 304 -18.63 -12.32 26.52
N TRP A 305 -19.06 -13.26 27.36
CA TRP A 305 -18.22 -13.82 28.41
C TRP A 305 -17.42 -14.99 27.84
N VAL A 306 -16.09 -14.91 27.93
CA VAL A 306 -15.16 -15.94 27.45
C VAL A 306 -14.13 -16.27 28.52
N PRO A 307 -13.47 -17.44 28.49
CA PRO A 307 -12.39 -17.72 29.44
C PRO A 307 -11.26 -16.73 29.30
N LEU A 308 -10.71 -16.23 30.41
CA LEU A 308 -9.61 -15.26 30.40
C LEU A 308 -8.43 -15.72 29.54
N ARG A 309 -8.06 -17.00 29.60
CA ARG A 309 -6.99 -17.57 28.77
C ARG A 309 -7.23 -17.43 27.27
N GLU A 310 -8.48 -17.59 26.83
CA GLU A 310 -8.83 -17.48 25.42
C GLU A 310 -8.84 -16.01 24.99
N ASN A 311 -9.32 -15.11 25.85
CA ASN A 311 -9.25 -13.66 25.63
C ASN A 311 -7.79 -13.19 25.50
N SER A 312 -6.90 -13.65 26.38
CA SER A 312 -5.47 -13.40 26.28
C SER A 312 -4.87 -13.98 24.99
N SER A 313 -5.29 -15.18 24.57
CA SER A 313 -4.87 -15.80 23.30
C SER A 313 -5.28 -14.95 22.09
N GLN A 314 -6.50 -14.41 22.08
CA GLN A 314 -6.96 -13.47 21.05
C GLN A 314 -6.04 -12.24 20.95
N GLY A 315 -5.68 -11.63 22.07
CA GLY A 315 -4.74 -10.50 22.10
C GLY A 315 -3.35 -10.87 21.54
N GLY A 316 -2.87 -12.07 21.84
CA GLY A 316 -1.65 -12.63 21.27
C GLY A 316 -1.73 -12.83 19.76
N GLN A 317 -2.82 -13.42 19.27
CA GLN A 317 -3.07 -13.61 17.84
C GLN A 317 -3.17 -12.28 17.09
N LEU A 318 -3.85 -11.27 17.65
CA LEU A 318 -3.91 -9.92 17.07
C LEU A 318 -2.51 -9.29 16.98
N THR A 319 -1.72 -9.40 18.06
CA THR A 319 -0.35 -8.87 18.08
C THR A 319 0.52 -9.53 17.02
N ALA A 320 0.46 -10.86 16.90
CA ALA A 320 1.18 -11.61 15.88
C ALA A 320 0.73 -11.22 14.46
N PHE A 321 -0.58 -11.08 14.24
CA PHE A 321 -1.14 -10.64 12.96
C PHE A 321 -0.69 -9.23 12.58
N TYR A 322 -0.75 -8.27 13.51
CA TYR A 322 -0.29 -6.90 13.26
C TYR A 322 1.19 -6.87 12.90
N LYS A 323 2.01 -7.71 13.52
CA LYS A 323 3.43 -7.85 13.19
C LYS A 323 3.65 -8.46 11.80
N ALA A 324 2.98 -9.58 11.51
CA ALA A 324 3.10 -10.30 10.25
C ALA A 324 2.74 -9.42 9.03
N HIS A 325 1.71 -8.59 9.15
CA HIS A 325 1.24 -7.71 8.08
C HIS A 325 1.65 -6.24 8.23
N ARG A 326 2.45 -5.91 9.24
CA ARG A 326 2.75 -4.54 9.67
C ARG A 326 1.52 -3.62 9.69
N VAL A 327 0.48 -3.99 10.43
CA VAL A 327 -0.72 -3.16 10.63
C VAL A 327 -0.38 -2.10 11.68
N LEU A 328 -0.15 -0.87 11.22
CA LEU A 328 0.18 0.25 12.11
C LEU A 328 -1.01 0.68 12.96
N ASP A 329 -0.68 1.17 14.15
CA ASP A 329 -1.63 1.83 15.02
C ASP A 329 -1.93 3.25 14.54
N ALA A 330 -3.04 3.81 15.00
CA ALA A 330 -3.27 5.24 14.87
C ALA A 330 -2.18 6.01 15.62
N THR A 331 -1.82 7.19 15.13
CA THR A 331 -0.87 8.09 15.80
C THR A 331 -1.49 8.90 16.94
N SER A 332 -2.83 8.89 17.04
CA SER A 332 -3.60 9.56 18.07
C SER A 332 -5.02 8.99 18.15
N ALA A 333 -5.79 9.38 19.16
CA ALA A 333 -7.21 9.05 19.24
C ALA A 333 -8.05 9.60 18.07
N LYS A 334 -7.59 10.69 17.40
CA LYS A 334 -8.30 11.35 16.30
C LYS A 334 -7.95 10.77 14.92
N THR A 335 -6.84 10.04 14.81
CA THR A 335 -6.39 9.46 13.54
C THR A 335 -6.83 8.00 13.41
N ARG A 336 -6.58 7.44 12.22
CA ARG A 336 -6.86 6.05 11.88
C ARG A 336 -5.54 5.35 11.60
N GLY A 337 -5.36 4.18 12.19
CA GLY A 337 -4.25 3.28 11.83
C GLY A 337 -4.53 2.53 10.53
N ASP A 338 -3.85 1.41 10.35
CA ASP A 338 -4.10 0.53 9.21
C ASP A 338 -5.43 -0.23 9.38
N ALA A 339 -6.12 -0.44 8.27
CA ALA A 339 -7.29 -1.28 8.21
C ALA A 339 -6.91 -2.77 8.12
N PHE A 340 -7.77 -3.63 8.69
CA PHE A 340 -7.71 -5.08 8.55
C PHE A 340 -9.13 -5.67 8.61
N ILE A 341 -9.31 -6.87 8.06
CA ILE A 341 -10.60 -7.57 8.06
C ILE A 341 -10.58 -8.68 9.09
N VAL A 342 -11.64 -8.80 9.89
CA VAL A 342 -11.87 -9.96 10.78
C VAL A 342 -12.77 -10.95 10.05
N ALA A 343 -12.17 -12.02 9.53
CA ALA A 343 -12.86 -13.02 8.72
C ALA A 343 -13.24 -14.24 9.57
N MET A 344 -14.52 -14.33 9.93
CA MET A 344 -15.09 -15.43 10.72
C MET A 344 -15.61 -16.59 9.90
#